data_AF-A0A2E0TSS4-F1
#
_entry.id   AF-A0A2E0TSS4-F1
#
_cell.length_a   1.000
_cell.length_b   1.000
_cell.length_c   1.000
_cell.angle_alpha   90.00
_cell.angle_beta   90.00
_cell.angle_gamma   90.00
#
_symmetry.space_group_name_H-M   'P 1'
#
loop_
_entity.id
_entity.type
_entity.pdbx_description
1 polymer ?
#
loop_
_entity_poly.entity_id
_entity_poly.type
_entity_poly.pdbx_seq_one_letter_code
_entity_poly.pdbx_strand_id
1 'polypeptide(L)'
;MSLASVMYELSIGCPSCKQPLPINGATESVLCARCHTTVETPPELFRTALGEPTATAIGYAEGEGRNSTILGQWRVQLTYGRLKARCEPDCKEPFPEDALRERLAAGGGELFCGACGKGATVRPPPPWFREATHPLVIGVFGETAGAERVEAADPKSIRFHCYHCGAAFPLSKDMERSPTCAYCDNAMVVPDEIWLRLHPVATVQRWWALLDVAGGVGVLPSDCSDFADFTITAEGELIVAWEADDDGEVGHPARVARVGDAGLLRWIQDGVEFSEDAELQVAKRSGLVVLVDKGEWSDDPDFVRLLDPKDGAPVRTLDGVRVKDLRGFALDWDDTLLVHRTWEEDGDERAFRRFSLDTGERLPLWSGASKAPREGRAPSWGKLGDFPVSPPGSSDLFGFGWDGVFYLVAEDGTRLARYGRDGRLMAEQALVVPGLHDDLEAFAVTRDGTIYLLGEHAPSDALKGERWAHVWKLAPGASEAALFLGPLAPGEPLIDQYEDALEAHPDGRVYLGRELEGLRVFGPDGAVLWKSTATKQHEQSWLLEHVAKLRRGKKLAEDRE
;
A
#
# COMPACT_ATOMS: atom_id res chain seq x y z
N MET A 1 -7.93 -6.84 -19.84
CA MET A 1 -7.53 -6.68 -18.42
C MET A 1 -7.42 -8.07 -17.82
N SER A 2 -6.28 -8.44 -17.21
CA SER A 2 -6.02 -9.80 -16.71
C SER A 2 -6.75 -10.03 -15.39
N LEU A 3 -7.47 -11.16 -15.26
CA LEU A 3 -8.12 -11.58 -14.02
C LEU A 3 -7.20 -12.57 -13.29
N ALA A 4 -6.94 -12.34 -12.01
CA ALA A 4 -6.31 -13.35 -11.15
C ALA A 4 -7.34 -13.98 -10.21
N SER A 5 -7.03 -15.16 -9.68
CA SER A 5 -7.87 -15.87 -8.71
C SER A 5 -7.00 -16.38 -7.56
N VAL A 6 -7.38 -16.03 -6.33
CA VAL A 6 -6.79 -16.59 -5.12
C VAL A 6 -7.81 -17.56 -4.54
N MET A 7 -7.39 -18.81 -4.36
CA MET A 7 -8.17 -19.88 -3.77
C MET A 7 -8.03 -19.86 -2.25
N TYR A 8 -9.12 -20.18 -1.54
CA TYR A 8 -9.14 -20.39 -0.10
C TYR A 8 -9.83 -21.70 0.26
N GLU A 9 -9.27 -22.43 1.21
CA GLU A 9 -9.96 -23.42 2.04
C GLU A 9 -9.84 -22.97 3.49
N LEU A 10 -10.91 -22.43 4.05
CA LEU A 10 -10.89 -21.79 5.37
C LEU A 10 -11.77 -22.55 6.36
N SER A 11 -11.24 -22.80 7.55
CA SER A 11 -12.04 -23.23 8.69
C SER A 11 -11.58 -22.59 10.00
N ILE A 12 -12.51 -22.43 10.93
CA ILE A 12 -12.25 -21.90 12.27
C ILE A 12 -12.69 -22.90 13.34
N GLY A 13 -12.15 -22.80 14.55
CA GLY A 13 -12.72 -23.50 15.71
C GLY A 13 -14.02 -22.85 16.16
N CYS A 14 -15.14 -23.58 16.17
CA CYS A 14 -16.42 -23.08 16.68
C CYS A 14 -16.26 -22.62 18.15
N PRO A 15 -16.65 -21.38 18.51
CA PRO A 15 -16.47 -20.88 19.88
C PRO A 15 -17.28 -21.67 20.91
N SER A 16 -18.44 -22.22 20.52
CA SER A 16 -19.34 -22.99 21.40
C SER A 16 -18.87 -24.42 21.63
N CYS A 17 -18.68 -25.20 20.56
CA CYS A 17 -18.38 -26.64 20.68
C CYS A 17 -16.93 -27.02 20.41
N LYS A 18 -16.08 -26.06 20.04
CA LYS A 18 -14.64 -26.21 19.72
C LYS A 18 -14.33 -27.10 18.52
N GLN A 19 -15.34 -27.51 17.76
CA GLN A 19 -15.18 -28.33 16.57
C GLN A 19 -14.87 -27.47 15.34
N PRO A 20 -14.16 -28.01 14.33
CA PRO A 20 -13.92 -27.30 13.08
C PRO A 20 -15.23 -26.84 12.43
N LEU A 21 -15.26 -25.57 12.04
CA LEU A 21 -16.38 -24.90 11.37
C LEU A 21 -15.86 -24.37 10.02
N PRO A 22 -16.29 -24.96 8.89
CA PRO A 22 -15.95 -24.47 7.56
C PRO A 22 -16.49 -23.07 7.30
N ILE A 23 -15.66 -22.23 6.68
CA ILE A 23 -16.03 -20.91 6.17
C ILE A 23 -15.92 -20.96 4.64
N ASN A 24 -17.02 -21.31 3.98
CA ASN A 24 -17.08 -21.54 2.53
C ASN A 24 -17.55 -20.29 1.75
N GLY A 25 -17.15 -19.10 2.20
CA GLY A 25 -17.46 -17.83 1.55
C GLY A 25 -17.31 -16.62 2.47
N ALA A 26 -17.35 -15.43 1.87
CA ALA A 26 -17.42 -14.12 2.47
C ALA A 26 -18.82 -13.85 3.04
N THR A 27 -19.07 -14.38 4.24
CA THR A 27 -20.32 -14.24 5.02
C THR A 27 -20.03 -13.65 6.41
N GLU A 28 -21.00 -12.96 7.00
CA GLU A 28 -20.90 -12.36 8.34
C GLU A 28 -21.34 -13.32 9.46
N SER A 29 -21.95 -14.45 9.11
CA SER A 29 -22.20 -15.55 10.04
C SER A 29 -22.29 -16.91 9.36
N VAL A 30 -22.06 -17.97 10.13
CA VAL A 30 -22.20 -19.37 9.70
C VAL A 30 -22.89 -20.18 10.79
N LEU A 31 -23.88 -20.99 10.41
CA LEU A 31 -24.49 -21.95 11.31
C LEU A 31 -23.57 -23.16 11.54
N CYS A 32 -23.22 -23.44 12.79
CA CYS A 32 -22.42 -24.62 13.10
C CYS A 32 -23.26 -25.91 12.95
N ALA A 33 -22.98 -26.73 11.93
CA ALA A 33 -23.71 -27.99 11.71
C ALA A 33 -23.67 -28.97 12.91
N ARG A 34 -22.69 -28.83 13.82
CA ARG A 34 -22.53 -29.72 14.98
C ARG A 34 -23.33 -29.30 16.20
N CYS A 35 -23.32 -28.01 16.55
CA CYS A 35 -23.98 -27.50 17.76
C CYS A 35 -25.13 -26.52 17.48
N HIS A 36 -25.32 -26.13 16.22
CA HIS A 36 -26.39 -25.24 15.73
C HIS A 36 -26.35 -23.85 16.31
N THR A 37 -25.27 -23.48 16.98
CA THR A 37 -24.99 -22.07 17.27
C THR A 37 -24.63 -21.37 15.96
N THR A 38 -25.31 -20.27 15.67
CA THR A 38 -24.87 -19.29 14.68
C THR A 38 -23.61 -18.62 15.21
N VAL A 39 -22.52 -18.77 14.47
CA VAL A 39 -21.23 -18.17 14.80
C VAL A 39 -21.04 -16.94 13.93
N GLU A 40 -20.82 -15.79 14.57
CA GLU A 40 -20.46 -14.56 13.86
C GLU A 40 -19.06 -14.67 13.25
N THR A 41 -18.94 -14.21 12.01
CA THR A 41 -17.71 -14.13 11.24
C THR A 41 -17.47 -12.68 10.85
N PRO A 42 -17.06 -11.81 11.80
CA PRO A 42 -16.93 -10.39 11.54
C PRO A 42 -15.81 -10.10 10.52
N PRO A 43 -15.80 -8.90 9.89
CA PRO A 43 -14.74 -8.51 8.95
C PRO A 43 -13.31 -8.70 9.48
N GLU A 44 -13.11 -8.49 10.78
CA GLU A 44 -11.84 -8.73 11.48
C GLU A 44 -11.30 -10.15 11.31
N LEU A 45 -12.18 -11.17 11.31
CA LEU A 45 -11.78 -12.56 11.07
C LEU A 45 -11.15 -12.69 9.68
N PHE A 46 -11.78 -12.12 8.66
CA PHE A 46 -11.30 -12.18 7.28
C PHE A 46 -10.05 -11.31 7.10
N ARG A 47 -9.92 -10.20 7.82
CA ARG A 47 -8.72 -9.38 7.80
C ARG A 47 -7.52 -10.15 8.33
N THR A 48 -7.66 -10.77 9.50
CA THR A 48 -6.60 -11.62 10.08
C THR A 48 -6.35 -12.88 9.24
N ALA A 49 -7.39 -13.54 8.75
CA ALA A 49 -7.26 -14.81 8.07
C ALA A 49 -6.80 -14.67 6.62
N LEU A 50 -7.25 -13.66 5.89
CA LEU A 50 -7.12 -13.58 4.43
C LEU A 50 -6.40 -12.32 3.94
N GLY A 51 -6.22 -11.26 4.74
CA GLY A 51 -5.60 -10.01 4.27
C GLY A 51 -4.21 -10.20 3.66
N GLU A 52 -3.23 -10.54 4.50
CA GLU A 52 -1.86 -10.85 4.06
C GLU A 52 -1.83 -12.06 3.11
N PRO A 53 -2.49 -13.21 3.40
CA PRO A 53 -2.51 -14.34 2.46
C PRO A 53 -3.01 -14.00 1.04
N THR A 54 -3.95 -13.08 0.91
CA THR A 54 -4.43 -12.62 -0.41
C THR A 54 -3.35 -11.81 -1.11
N ALA A 55 -2.73 -10.85 -0.41
CA ALA A 55 -1.64 -10.05 -0.97
C ALA A 55 -0.47 -10.94 -1.42
N THR A 56 -0.05 -11.89 -0.58
CA THR A 56 1.03 -12.84 -0.89
C THR A 56 0.68 -13.72 -2.10
N ALA A 57 -0.53 -14.28 -2.14
CA ALA A 57 -0.91 -15.20 -3.22
C ALA A 57 -1.06 -14.53 -4.59
N ILE A 58 -1.21 -13.21 -4.68
CA ILE A 58 -1.20 -12.50 -5.97
C ILE A 58 0.17 -12.66 -6.68
N GLY A 59 1.26 -12.71 -5.91
CA GLY A 59 2.62 -12.89 -6.42
C GLY A 59 3.01 -14.34 -6.76
N TYR A 60 2.21 -15.33 -6.35
CA TYR A 60 2.52 -16.74 -6.61
C TYR A 60 2.43 -17.10 -8.10
N ALA A 61 3.11 -18.17 -8.49
CA ALA A 61 2.87 -18.82 -9.77
C ALA A 61 1.51 -19.55 -9.76
N GLU A 62 0.89 -19.72 -10.93
CA GLU A 62 -0.35 -20.50 -11.05
C GLU A 62 -0.13 -21.95 -10.56
N GLY A 63 -0.91 -22.37 -9.55
CA GLY A 63 -0.82 -23.68 -8.92
C GLY A 63 -0.01 -23.70 -7.61
N GLU A 64 0.69 -22.62 -7.27
CA GLU A 64 1.41 -22.48 -6.01
C GLU A 64 0.47 -22.03 -4.88
N GLY A 65 0.72 -22.53 -3.67
CA GLY A 65 -0.06 -22.21 -2.48
C GLY A 65 0.60 -22.69 -1.19
N ARG A 66 0.06 -22.23 -0.06
CA ARG A 66 0.55 -22.54 1.29
C ARG A 66 -0.60 -22.94 2.21
N ASN A 67 -0.23 -23.66 3.27
CA ASN A 67 -1.09 -23.92 4.41
C ASN A 67 -0.66 -23.03 5.58
N SER A 68 -1.62 -22.47 6.31
CA SER A 68 -1.39 -21.64 7.47
C SER A 68 -2.29 -22.05 8.63
N THR A 69 -1.74 -21.99 9.84
CA THR A 69 -2.47 -22.11 11.10
C THR A 69 -2.29 -20.81 11.87
N ILE A 70 -3.38 -20.06 12.04
CA ILE A 70 -3.35 -18.79 12.78
C ILE A 70 -3.95 -19.05 14.16
N LEU A 71 -3.18 -18.75 15.19
CA LEU A 71 -3.57 -18.88 16.59
C LEU A 71 -3.74 -17.47 17.16
N GLY A 72 -4.98 -17.06 17.37
CA GLY A 72 -5.31 -15.76 17.97
C GLY A 72 -6.68 -15.80 18.62
N GLN A 73 -7.51 -14.78 18.37
CA GLN A 73 -8.92 -14.78 18.78
C GLN A 73 -9.68 -15.99 18.21
N TRP A 74 -9.31 -16.42 17.01
CA TRP A 74 -9.82 -17.63 16.37
C TRP A 74 -8.67 -18.62 16.14
N ARG A 75 -8.98 -19.92 16.23
CA ARG A 75 -8.11 -20.98 15.72
C ARG A 75 -8.45 -21.18 14.26
N VAL A 76 -7.65 -20.61 13.36
CA VAL A 76 -7.86 -20.67 11.91
C VAL A 76 -7.00 -21.78 11.30
N GLN A 77 -7.58 -22.51 10.36
CA GLN A 77 -6.86 -23.38 9.42
C GLN A 77 -7.17 -22.86 8.02
N LEU A 78 -6.14 -22.52 7.27
CA LEU A 78 -6.26 -21.92 5.93
C LEU A 78 -5.33 -22.64 4.95
N THR A 79 -5.87 -23.11 3.85
CA THR A 79 -5.11 -23.34 2.61
C THR A 79 -5.37 -22.16 1.69
N TYR A 80 -4.36 -21.58 1.09
CA TYR A 80 -4.53 -20.51 0.10
C TYR A 80 -3.47 -20.56 -0.99
N GLY A 81 -3.75 -19.98 -2.15
CA GLY A 81 -2.78 -19.93 -3.25
C GLY A 81 -3.36 -19.38 -4.54
N ARG A 82 -2.49 -19.16 -5.54
CA ARG A 82 -2.91 -18.71 -6.86
C ARG A 82 -3.40 -19.91 -7.66
N LEU A 83 -4.68 -19.92 -7.97
CA LEU A 83 -5.30 -21.01 -8.68
C LEU A 83 -6.51 -20.50 -9.43
N LYS A 84 -6.55 -20.72 -10.74
CA LYS A 84 -7.69 -20.39 -11.59
C LYS A 84 -8.99 -20.90 -10.97
N ALA A 85 -9.98 -20.02 -10.92
CA ALA A 85 -11.35 -20.35 -10.57
C ALA A 85 -11.82 -21.51 -11.47
N ARG A 86 -12.19 -22.64 -10.86
CA ARG A 86 -12.48 -23.87 -11.58
C ARG A 86 -13.64 -24.63 -10.95
N CYS A 87 -14.20 -25.56 -11.72
CA CYS A 87 -15.26 -26.43 -11.23
C CYS A 87 -14.76 -27.37 -10.12
N GLU A 88 -15.15 -27.13 -8.88
CA GLU A 88 -14.91 -28.04 -7.75
C GLU A 88 -16.25 -28.55 -7.20
N PRO A 89 -16.31 -29.79 -6.68
CA PRO A 89 -15.26 -30.81 -6.66
C PRO A 89 -15.17 -31.69 -7.94
N ASP A 90 -15.99 -31.41 -8.97
CA ASP A 90 -16.32 -32.41 -10.00
C ASP A 90 -15.25 -32.59 -11.08
N CYS A 91 -15.17 -31.67 -12.06
CA CYS A 91 -14.32 -31.88 -13.24
C CYS A 91 -13.01 -31.07 -13.22
N LYS A 92 -12.88 -30.09 -12.33
CA LYS A 92 -11.70 -29.22 -12.17
C LYS A 92 -11.36 -28.37 -13.39
N GLU A 93 -12.25 -28.32 -14.38
CA GLU A 93 -12.09 -27.45 -15.54
C GLU A 93 -12.16 -25.97 -15.10
N PRO A 94 -11.16 -25.15 -15.47
CA PRO A 94 -11.19 -23.71 -15.22
C PRO A 94 -12.37 -23.03 -15.91
N PHE A 95 -12.96 -22.04 -15.23
CA PHE A 95 -13.93 -21.16 -15.87
C PHE A 95 -13.20 -20.10 -16.71
N PRO A 96 -13.69 -19.77 -17.92
CA PRO A 96 -13.10 -18.69 -18.72
C PRO A 96 -13.16 -17.34 -18.00
N GLU A 97 -12.05 -16.59 -18.00
CA GLU A 97 -11.95 -15.27 -17.33
C GLU A 97 -13.01 -14.29 -17.83
N ASP A 98 -13.24 -14.24 -19.16
CA ASP A 98 -14.24 -13.36 -19.77
C ASP A 98 -15.65 -13.67 -19.25
N ALA A 99 -16.00 -14.96 -19.10
CA ALA A 99 -17.30 -15.37 -18.59
C ALA A 99 -17.51 -14.98 -17.12
N LEU A 100 -16.44 -15.04 -16.31
CA LEU A 100 -16.47 -14.57 -14.92
C LEU A 100 -16.68 -13.05 -14.87
N ARG A 101 -15.95 -12.29 -15.70
CA ARG A 101 -16.06 -10.82 -15.77
C ARG A 101 -17.44 -10.36 -16.25
N GLU A 102 -17.95 -10.95 -17.33
CA GLU A 102 -19.29 -10.66 -17.84
C GLU A 102 -20.37 -10.91 -16.77
N ARG A 103 -20.23 -12.01 -16.01
CA ARG A 103 -21.18 -12.32 -14.94
C ARG A 103 -21.08 -11.35 -13.77
N LEU A 104 -19.87 -10.95 -13.36
CA LEU A 104 -19.68 -9.93 -12.34
C LEU A 104 -20.28 -8.58 -12.78
N ALA A 105 -20.06 -8.18 -14.03
CA ALA A 105 -20.63 -6.96 -14.61
C ALA A 105 -22.17 -6.99 -14.65
N ALA A 106 -22.77 -8.18 -14.79
CA ALA A 106 -24.21 -8.39 -14.71
C ALA A 106 -24.76 -8.45 -13.27
N GLY A 107 -23.93 -8.23 -12.24
CA GLY A 107 -24.34 -8.26 -10.83
C GLY A 107 -24.21 -9.62 -10.14
N GLY A 108 -23.62 -10.61 -10.80
CA GLY A 108 -23.44 -11.98 -10.28
C GLY A 108 -24.50 -12.97 -10.75
N GLY A 109 -24.54 -14.14 -10.10
CA GLY A 109 -25.46 -15.24 -10.37
C GLY A 109 -24.74 -16.59 -10.50
N GLU A 110 -25.41 -17.55 -11.11
CA GLU A 110 -24.82 -18.85 -11.42
C GLU A 110 -24.09 -18.83 -12.77
N LEU A 111 -22.95 -19.52 -12.81
CA LEU A 111 -22.17 -19.80 -14.00
C LEU A 111 -22.01 -21.31 -14.15
N PHE A 112 -22.33 -21.86 -15.32
CA PHE A 112 -22.31 -23.31 -15.55
C PHE A 112 -21.00 -23.73 -16.22
N CYS A 113 -20.39 -24.79 -15.70
CA CYS A 113 -19.17 -25.35 -16.25
C CYS A 113 -19.42 -25.92 -17.66
N GLY A 114 -18.62 -25.53 -18.64
CA GLY A 114 -18.75 -26.01 -20.02
C GLY A 114 -18.47 -27.51 -20.19
N ALA A 115 -17.72 -28.13 -19.28
CA ALA A 115 -17.33 -29.55 -19.37
C ALA A 115 -18.35 -30.49 -18.71
N CYS A 116 -18.83 -30.18 -17.50
CA CYS A 116 -19.75 -31.06 -16.76
C CYS A 116 -21.16 -30.47 -16.53
N GLY A 117 -21.40 -29.22 -16.92
CA GLY A 117 -22.70 -28.55 -16.76
C GLY A 117 -23.05 -28.13 -15.34
N LYS A 118 -22.17 -28.32 -14.35
CA LYS A 118 -22.45 -27.94 -12.96
C LYS A 118 -22.37 -26.42 -12.75
N GLY A 119 -23.33 -25.88 -12.02
CA GLY A 119 -23.37 -24.46 -11.64
C GLY A 119 -22.40 -24.16 -10.50
N ALA A 120 -21.75 -23.00 -10.59
CA ALA A 120 -20.97 -22.37 -9.53
C ALA A 120 -21.44 -20.92 -9.38
N THR A 121 -21.50 -20.44 -8.14
CA THR A 121 -21.91 -19.06 -7.84
C THR A 121 -20.78 -18.09 -8.12
N VAL A 122 -21.11 -16.90 -8.62
CA VAL A 122 -20.18 -15.78 -8.72
C VAL A 122 -20.94 -14.50 -8.40
N ARG A 123 -20.33 -13.61 -7.62
CA ARG A 123 -20.96 -12.34 -7.27
C ARG A 123 -19.93 -11.27 -6.95
N PRO A 124 -20.30 -9.98 -7.03
CA PRO A 124 -19.48 -8.91 -6.45
C PRO A 124 -19.21 -9.16 -4.96
N PRO A 125 -18.02 -8.78 -4.45
CA PRO A 125 -17.69 -8.95 -3.04
C PRO A 125 -18.52 -7.96 -2.21
N PRO A 126 -18.89 -8.31 -0.96
CA PRO A 126 -19.38 -7.33 -0.01
C PRO A 126 -18.33 -6.22 0.22
N PRO A 127 -18.73 -4.95 0.42
CA PRO A 127 -17.78 -3.85 0.65
C PRO A 127 -16.78 -4.15 1.79
N TRP A 128 -17.27 -4.65 2.93
CA TRP A 128 -16.45 -5.01 4.08
C TRP A 128 -15.41 -6.09 3.77
N PHE A 129 -15.71 -7.00 2.84
CA PHE A 129 -14.80 -8.11 2.50
C PHE A 129 -13.61 -7.58 1.69
N ARG A 130 -13.86 -6.65 0.76
CA ARG A 130 -12.80 -5.98 0.01
C ARG A 130 -11.89 -5.18 0.95
N GLU A 131 -12.45 -4.47 1.91
CA GLU A 131 -11.69 -3.73 2.94
C GLU A 131 -10.90 -4.65 3.87
N ALA A 132 -11.44 -5.82 4.19
CA ALA A 132 -10.77 -6.81 5.04
C ALA A 132 -9.65 -7.55 4.30
N THR A 133 -9.79 -7.80 3.00
CA THR A 133 -8.85 -8.65 2.24
C THR A 133 -7.89 -7.83 1.39
N HIS A 134 -8.33 -7.36 0.23
CA HIS A 134 -7.51 -6.54 -0.67
C HIS A 134 -8.39 -5.67 -1.59
N PRO A 135 -8.02 -4.40 -1.87
CA PRO A 135 -8.80 -3.52 -2.75
C PRO A 135 -8.98 -4.05 -4.19
N LEU A 136 -8.04 -4.88 -4.67
CA LEU A 136 -8.10 -5.49 -6.01
C LEU A 136 -9.19 -6.57 -6.14
N VAL A 137 -9.82 -7.01 -5.05
CA VAL A 137 -10.89 -8.02 -5.11
C VAL A 137 -12.15 -7.42 -5.75
N ILE A 138 -12.51 -7.94 -6.92
CA ILE A 138 -13.68 -7.53 -7.71
C ILE A 138 -14.81 -8.56 -7.71
N GLY A 139 -14.55 -9.78 -7.25
CA GLY A 139 -15.54 -10.86 -7.20
C GLY A 139 -15.21 -11.92 -6.17
N VAL A 140 -16.23 -12.70 -5.82
CA VAL A 140 -16.08 -13.98 -5.12
C VAL A 140 -16.74 -15.08 -5.95
N PHE A 141 -16.13 -16.26 -6.00
CA PHE A 141 -16.54 -17.37 -6.85
C PHE A 141 -16.55 -18.70 -6.08
N GLY A 142 -17.52 -19.57 -6.39
CA GLY A 142 -17.63 -20.92 -5.85
C GLY A 142 -18.05 -21.00 -4.38
N GLU A 143 -18.61 -19.93 -3.84
CA GLU A 143 -19.06 -19.89 -2.44
C GLU A 143 -20.29 -20.80 -2.23
N THR A 144 -20.31 -21.49 -1.10
CA THR A 144 -21.48 -22.26 -0.63
C THR A 144 -21.99 -21.78 0.73
N ALA A 145 -21.36 -20.75 1.32
CA ALA A 145 -21.89 -20.06 2.48
C ALA A 145 -23.27 -19.45 2.17
N GLY A 146 -24.25 -19.65 3.06
CA GLY A 146 -25.63 -19.18 2.86
C GLY A 146 -26.50 -20.06 1.96
N ALA A 147 -25.94 -21.09 1.30
CA ALA A 147 -26.73 -22.21 0.79
C ALA A 147 -27.16 -23.09 1.97
N GLU A 148 -27.99 -22.53 2.85
CA GLU A 148 -28.58 -23.26 3.95
C GLU A 148 -29.44 -24.37 3.37
N ARG A 149 -29.05 -25.61 3.71
CA ARG A 149 -29.52 -26.90 3.22
C ARG A 149 -28.75 -27.36 1.99
N VAL A 150 -27.64 -28.06 2.25
CA VAL A 150 -27.49 -29.39 1.64
C VAL A 150 -28.86 -30.05 1.82
N GLU A 151 -29.60 -30.28 0.72
CA GLU A 151 -30.85 -31.03 0.82
C GLU A 151 -30.49 -32.36 1.49
N ALA A 152 -30.83 -32.48 2.77
CA ALA A 152 -30.84 -33.76 3.43
C ALA A 152 -31.70 -34.64 2.54
N ALA A 153 -31.11 -35.69 1.97
CA ALA A 153 -31.86 -36.70 1.25
C ALA A 153 -33.11 -37.00 2.06
N ASP A 154 -34.31 -36.77 1.49
CA ASP A 154 -35.61 -36.85 2.19
C ASP A 154 -35.58 -37.99 3.18
N PRO A 155 -35.31 -37.71 4.48
CA PRO A 155 -34.98 -38.79 5.38
C PRO A 155 -36.32 -39.39 5.71
N LYS A 156 -36.67 -40.49 5.03
CA LYS A 156 -37.74 -41.41 5.43
C LYS A 156 -37.75 -41.44 6.96
N SER A 157 -38.78 -40.84 7.56
CA SER A 157 -38.80 -40.37 8.95
C SER A 157 -37.90 -41.20 9.88
N ILE A 158 -36.79 -40.64 10.34
CA ILE A 158 -35.97 -41.33 11.36
C ILE A 158 -36.80 -41.31 12.65
N ARG A 159 -37.34 -42.47 13.02
CA ARG A 159 -38.03 -42.64 14.31
C ARG A 159 -37.00 -42.97 15.36
N PHE A 160 -36.98 -42.18 16.41
CA PHE A 160 -36.10 -42.37 17.55
C PHE A 160 -36.92 -42.68 18.79
N HIS A 161 -36.41 -43.56 19.65
CA HIS A 161 -37.11 -43.97 20.86
C HIS A 161 -36.54 -43.27 22.07
N CYS A 162 -37.40 -42.75 22.93
CA CYS A 162 -36.98 -42.20 24.20
C CYS A 162 -36.32 -43.27 25.07
N TYR A 163 -35.08 -43.02 25.49
CA TYR A 163 -34.35 -43.95 26.38
C TYR A 163 -34.97 -44.07 27.78
N HIS A 164 -35.88 -43.17 28.15
CA HIS A 164 -36.55 -43.19 29.44
C HIS A 164 -37.91 -43.91 29.42
N CYS A 165 -38.82 -43.53 28.51
CA CYS A 165 -40.17 -44.09 28.45
C CYS A 165 -40.43 -45.02 27.26
N GLY A 166 -39.47 -45.19 26.34
CA GLY A 166 -39.61 -46.03 25.15
C GLY A 166 -40.47 -45.45 24.02
N ALA A 167 -41.14 -44.31 24.25
CA ALA A 167 -42.01 -43.70 23.25
C ALA A 167 -41.23 -43.31 21.99
N ALA A 168 -41.79 -43.66 20.83
CA ALA A 168 -41.24 -43.27 19.54
C ALA A 168 -41.64 -41.83 19.21
N PHE A 169 -40.70 -41.04 18.74
CA PHE A 169 -40.97 -39.71 18.21
C PHE A 169 -40.23 -39.50 16.87
N PRO A 170 -40.82 -38.75 15.93
CA PRO A 170 -40.14 -38.41 14.69
C PRO A 170 -39.02 -37.41 15.00
N LEU A 171 -37.83 -37.61 14.43
CA LEU A 171 -36.80 -36.58 14.40
C LEU A 171 -36.92 -35.79 13.09
N SER A 172 -36.75 -34.48 13.17
CA SER A 172 -36.76 -33.56 12.02
C SER A 172 -35.53 -32.67 12.02
N LYS A 173 -35.19 -32.15 10.83
CA LYS A 173 -34.06 -31.23 10.61
C LYS A 173 -34.15 -29.89 11.36
N ASP A 174 -35.29 -29.56 11.94
CA ASP A 174 -35.52 -28.30 12.66
C ASP A 174 -35.54 -28.50 14.19
N MET A 175 -35.21 -29.71 14.69
CA MET A 175 -35.13 -29.98 16.14
C MET A 175 -33.77 -29.57 16.71
N GLU A 176 -33.77 -29.22 17.99
CA GLU A 176 -32.54 -29.09 18.77
C GLU A 176 -31.87 -30.46 18.97
N ARG A 177 -30.58 -30.44 19.32
CA ARG A 177 -29.80 -31.67 19.61
C ARG A 177 -30.27 -32.41 20.86
N SER A 178 -30.91 -31.69 21.76
CA SER A 178 -31.42 -32.19 23.03
C SER A 178 -32.95 -32.05 23.13
N PRO A 179 -33.73 -32.67 22.22
CA PRO A 179 -35.17 -32.48 22.23
C PRO A 179 -35.80 -33.03 23.51
N THR A 180 -36.84 -32.36 23.97
CA THR A 180 -37.64 -32.81 25.12
C THR A 180 -38.68 -33.83 24.67
N CYS A 181 -38.76 -34.96 25.38
CA CYS A 181 -39.73 -36.00 25.07
C CYS A 181 -41.16 -35.54 25.40
N ALA A 182 -42.03 -35.44 24.40
CA ALA A 182 -43.43 -35.02 24.60
C ALA A 182 -44.30 -35.96 25.47
N TYR A 183 -43.79 -37.13 25.87
CA TYR A 183 -44.51 -38.12 26.68
C TYR A 183 -44.07 -38.16 28.14
N CYS A 184 -42.82 -37.82 28.45
CA CYS A 184 -42.26 -37.93 29.80
C CYS A 184 -41.44 -36.70 30.21
N ASP A 185 -41.42 -35.67 29.38
CA ASP A 185 -40.73 -34.39 29.57
C ASP A 185 -39.22 -34.47 29.83
N ASN A 186 -38.61 -35.64 29.62
CA ASN A 186 -37.16 -35.80 29.74
C ASN A 186 -36.45 -35.28 28.49
N ALA A 187 -35.41 -34.47 28.68
CA ALA A 187 -34.49 -34.07 27.63
C ALA A 187 -33.63 -35.27 27.22
N MET A 188 -33.48 -35.50 25.92
CA MET A 188 -32.69 -36.60 25.38
C MET A 188 -31.65 -36.06 24.43
N VAL A 189 -30.41 -36.52 24.52
CA VAL A 189 -29.38 -36.15 23.54
C VAL A 189 -29.49 -37.07 22.33
N VAL A 190 -29.67 -36.50 21.14
CA VAL A 190 -29.62 -37.26 19.88
C VAL A 190 -28.18 -37.74 19.64
N PRO A 191 -27.92 -39.04 19.43
CA PRO A 191 -26.59 -39.56 19.13
C PRO A 191 -26.00 -38.95 17.86
N ASP A 192 -24.68 -38.79 17.84
CA ASP A 192 -23.96 -38.14 16.74
C ASP A 192 -24.29 -38.75 15.36
N GLU A 193 -24.38 -40.08 15.25
CA GLU A 193 -24.69 -40.74 13.97
C GLU A 193 -26.06 -40.39 13.40
N ILE A 194 -27.07 -40.22 14.26
CA ILE A 194 -28.43 -39.85 13.86
C ILE A 194 -28.49 -38.35 13.58
N TRP A 195 -27.82 -37.57 14.41
CA TRP A 195 -27.71 -36.12 14.24
C TRP A 195 -27.06 -35.75 12.91
N LEU A 196 -25.93 -36.37 12.58
CA LEU A 196 -25.19 -36.12 11.33
C LEU A 196 -25.95 -36.57 10.08
N ARG A 197 -26.91 -37.50 10.21
CA ARG A 197 -27.82 -37.88 9.11
C ARG A 197 -28.92 -36.85 8.87
N LEU A 198 -29.41 -36.23 9.93
CA LEU A 198 -30.42 -35.17 9.85
C LEU A 198 -29.79 -33.81 9.48
N HIS A 199 -28.53 -33.64 9.84
CA HIS A 199 -27.74 -32.42 9.67
C HIS A 199 -26.37 -32.77 9.09
N PRO A 200 -26.29 -33.12 7.79
CA PRO A 200 -25.02 -33.39 7.13
C PRO A 200 -24.07 -32.20 7.34
N VAL A 201 -22.86 -32.51 7.77
CA VAL A 201 -21.85 -31.49 8.10
C VAL A 201 -21.31 -30.93 6.81
N ALA A 202 -21.42 -29.61 6.64
CA ALA A 202 -20.70 -28.91 5.59
C ALA A 202 -19.21 -29.28 5.71
N THR A 203 -18.60 -29.65 4.59
CA THR A 203 -17.15 -29.85 4.54
C THR A 203 -16.48 -28.54 4.16
N VAL A 204 -15.20 -28.38 4.50
CA VAL A 204 -14.40 -27.29 3.95
C VAL A 204 -14.35 -27.44 2.43
N GLN A 205 -14.67 -26.35 1.73
CA GLN A 205 -14.67 -26.30 0.27
C GLN A 205 -13.79 -25.14 -0.20
N ARG A 206 -13.27 -25.31 -1.42
CA ARG A 206 -12.57 -24.25 -2.13
C ARG A 206 -13.55 -23.21 -2.61
N TRP A 207 -13.22 -21.97 -2.34
CA TRP A 207 -13.84 -20.79 -2.94
C TRP A 207 -12.74 -19.79 -3.29
N TRP A 208 -13.05 -18.78 -4.11
CA TRP A 208 -12.04 -17.88 -4.66
C TRP A 208 -12.39 -16.42 -4.46
N ALA A 209 -11.39 -15.60 -4.19
CA ALA A 209 -11.42 -14.18 -4.53
C ALA A 209 -10.97 -14.01 -5.99
N LEU A 210 -11.72 -13.23 -6.75
CA LEU A 210 -11.39 -12.81 -8.11
C LEU A 210 -10.83 -11.40 -8.05
N LEU A 211 -9.65 -11.19 -8.63
CA LEU A 211 -8.91 -9.94 -8.52
C LEU A 211 -8.67 -9.32 -9.89
N ASP A 212 -8.87 -8.02 -10.00
CA ASP A 212 -8.44 -7.28 -11.17
C ASP A 212 -6.99 -6.86 -11.00
N VAL A 213 -6.08 -7.61 -11.61
CA VAL A 213 -4.65 -7.33 -11.53
C VAL A 213 -4.18 -6.48 -12.70
N ALA A 214 -5.03 -6.18 -13.70
CA ALA A 214 -4.70 -5.30 -14.82
C ALA A 214 -3.30 -5.52 -15.46
N GLY A 215 -2.80 -6.77 -15.46
CA GLY A 215 -1.47 -7.13 -15.98
C GLY A 215 -0.29 -6.93 -15.02
N GLY A 216 -0.54 -6.56 -13.76
CA GLY A 216 0.46 -6.49 -12.70
C GLY A 216 1.01 -7.87 -12.32
N VAL A 217 2.23 -7.85 -11.81
CA VAL A 217 3.06 -9.03 -11.52
C VAL A 217 3.00 -9.47 -10.05
N GLY A 218 2.47 -8.62 -9.17
CA GLY A 218 2.41 -8.87 -7.73
C GLY A 218 1.78 -7.70 -6.98
N VAL A 219 1.94 -7.68 -5.66
CA VAL A 219 1.61 -6.53 -4.80
C VAL A 219 2.88 -6.17 -4.02
N LEU A 220 3.05 -4.88 -3.70
CA LEU A 220 4.17 -4.38 -2.93
C LEU A 220 4.30 -5.21 -1.64
N PRO A 221 5.45 -5.87 -1.41
CA PRO A 221 5.63 -6.75 -0.28
C PRO A 221 5.52 -6.03 1.07
N SER A 222 5.23 -6.77 2.15
CA SER A 222 5.12 -6.19 3.50
C SER A 222 6.48 -5.95 4.16
N ASP A 223 7.51 -6.68 3.74
CA ASP A 223 8.94 -6.52 4.02
C ASP A 223 9.56 -5.31 3.28
N CYS A 224 8.74 -4.52 2.59
CA CYS A 224 9.16 -3.29 1.96
C CYS A 224 9.06 -2.15 3.00
N SER A 225 10.02 -2.12 3.92
CA SER A 225 10.08 -1.22 5.07
C SER A 225 11.42 -0.49 5.23
N ASP A 226 12.30 -0.54 4.24
CA ASP A 226 13.59 0.16 4.24
C ASP A 226 13.85 0.76 2.85
N PHE A 227 13.01 1.75 2.47
CA PHE A 227 13.15 2.43 1.18
C PHE A 227 14.46 3.23 1.17
N ALA A 228 15.13 3.27 0.03
CA ALA A 228 16.17 4.26 -0.23
C ALA A 228 15.51 5.57 -0.70
N ASP A 229 14.49 5.47 -1.56
CA ASP A 229 13.66 6.62 -1.96
C ASP A 229 12.38 6.16 -2.70
N PHE A 230 11.46 7.09 -2.93
CA PHE A 230 10.38 6.95 -3.89
C PHE A 230 10.14 8.22 -4.71
N THR A 231 9.62 8.03 -5.92
CA THR A 231 9.14 9.13 -6.77
C THR A 231 7.88 8.72 -7.52
N ILE A 232 7.35 9.59 -8.37
CA ILE A 232 6.07 9.38 -9.06
C ILE A 232 6.18 9.57 -10.58
N THR A 233 5.46 8.72 -11.32
CA THR A 233 5.30 8.90 -12.76
C THR A 233 4.21 9.92 -13.08
N ALA A 234 4.17 10.37 -14.33
CA ALA A 234 3.12 11.26 -14.83
C ALA A 234 1.71 10.63 -14.83
N GLU A 235 1.62 9.31 -14.66
CA GLU A 235 0.35 8.57 -14.49
C GLU A 235 -0.08 8.48 -13.02
N GLY A 236 0.78 8.88 -12.08
CA GLY A 236 0.53 8.78 -10.64
C GLY A 236 0.80 7.40 -10.07
N GLU A 237 1.63 6.62 -10.74
CA GLU A 237 2.19 5.38 -10.21
C GLU A 237 3.50 5.71 -9.49
N LEU A 238 3.79 4.99 -8.42
CA LEU A 238 5.01 5.14 -7.65
C LEU A 238 6.16 4.39 -8.32
N ILE A 239 7.36 4.94 -8.24
CA ILE A 239 8.60 4.21 -8.38
C ILE A 239 9.22 4.17 -6.99
N VAL A 240 9.57 2.99 -6.51
CA VAL A 240 10.17 2.79 -5.18
C VAL A 240 11.48 2.04 -5.33
N ALA A 241 12.49 2.43 -4.55
CA ALA A 241 13.74 1.70 -4.36
C ALA A 241 13.85 1.32 -2.89
N TRP A 242 14.23 0.07 -2.60
CA TRP A 242 14.43 -0.40 -1.22
C TRP A 242 15.43 -1.55 -1.16
N GLU A 243 16.09 -1.69 -0.02
CA GLU A 243 16.90 -2.87 0.28
C GLU A 243 15.99 -3.97 0.84
N ALA A 244 16.13 -5.20 0.33
CA ALA A 244 15.34 -6.31 0.84
C ALA A 244 15.93 -6.87 2.14
N ASP A 245 15.12 -6.90 3.20
CA ASP A 245 15.40 -7.67 4.41
C ASP A 245 15.48 -9.17 4.06
N ASP A 246 16.67 -9.77 4.22
CA ASP A 246 16.83 -11.22 4.12
C ASP A 246 17.53 -11.72 5.40
N ASP A 247 16.73 -12.05 6.42
CA ASP A 247 17.00 -12.85 7.64
C ASP A 247 18.46 -12.95 8.17
N GLY A 248 19.27 -11.88 8.06
CA GLY A 248 20.63 -11.80 8.58
C GLY A 248 21.78 -12.26 7.65
N GLU A 249 21.59 -12.33 6.33
CA GLU A 249 22.74 -12.43 5.40
C GLU A 249 23.25 -11.03 4.99
N VAL A 250 24.58 -10.86 5.00
CA VAL A 250 25.24 -9.59 4.66
C VAL A 250 25.21 -9.39 3.14
N GLY A 251 24.59 -8.30 2.69
CA GLY A 251 24.47 -7.90 1.28
C GLY A 251 23.02 -8.01 0.78
N HIS A 252 22.22 -7.00 1.08
CA HIS A 252 20.79 -6.97 0.75
C HIS A 252 20.57 -6.83 -0.76
N PRO A 253 19.73 -7.66 -1.42
CA PRO A 253 19.42 -7.45 -2.81
C PRO A 253 18.51 -6.22 -2.92
N ALA A 254 19.11 -5.12 -3.33
CA ALA A 254 18.43 -3.87 -3.65
C ALA A 254 17.44 -4.04 -4.82
N ARG A 255 16.23 -3.50 -4.64
CA ARG A 255 15.09 -3.66 -5.55
C ARG A 255 14.58 -2.31 -5.99
N VAL A 256 14.15 -2.24 -7.25
CA VAL A 256 13.36 -1.12 -7.77
C VAL A 256 12.05 -1.66 -8.32
N ALA A 257 10.94 -0.99 -8.05
CA ALA A 257 9.64 -1.38 -8.58
C ALA A 257 8.79 -0.19 -9.01
N ARG A 258 7.90 -0.46 -9.97
CA ARG A 258 6.79 0.44 -10.30
C ARG A 258 5.50 -0.07 -9.69
N VAL A 259 4.86 0.76 -8.88
CA VAL A 259 3.71 0.41 -8.06
C VAL A 259 2.51 1.26 -8.50
N GLY A 260 1.47 0.60 -9.00
CA GLY A 260 0.20 1.22 -9.33
C GLY A 260 -0.78 1.24 -8.15
N ASP A 261 -2.05 1.44 -8.48
CA ASP A 261 -3.12 1.51 -7.50
C ASP A 261 -3.17 0.28 -6.58
N ALA A 262 -3.51 0.53 -5.31
CA ALA A 262 -3.63 -0.48 -4.27
C ALA A 262 -2.35 -1.31 -4.03
N GLY A 263 -1.17 -0.79 -4.38
CA GLY A 263 0.11 -1.48 -4.22
C GLY A 263 0.41 -2.48 -5.32
N LEU A 264 -0.35 -2.50 -6.42
CA LEU A 264 -0.15 -3.45 -7.52
C LEU A 264 1.21 -3.22 -8.21
N LEU A 265 2.10 -4.20 -8.19
CA LEU A 265 3.37 -4.15 -8.90
C LEU A 265 3.13 -4.25 -10.41
N ARG A 266 3.56 -3.23 -11.16
CA ARG A 266 3.62 -3.27 -12.62
C ARG A 266 4.83 -4.07 -13.10
N TRP A 267 5.95 -3.86 -12.44
CA TRP A 267 7.18 -4.60 -12.58
C TRP A 267 7.99 -4.45 -11.29
N ILE A 268 8.94 -5.36 -11.10
CA ILE A 268 9.93 -5.35 -10.02
C ILE A 268 11.24 -5.85 -10.62
N GLN A 269 12.33 -5.16 -10.30
CA GLN A 269 13.67 -5.49 -10.72
C GLN A 269 14.52 -5.76 -9.47
N ASP A 270 14.97 -7.00 -9.32
CA ASP A 270 15.89 -7.42 -8.25
C ASP A 270 17.34 -7.18 -8.64
N GLY A 271 18.20 -7.02 -7.62
CA GLY A 271 19.65 -6.94 -7.77
C GLY A 271 20.12 -5.65 -8.45
N VAL A 272 19.37 -4.56 -8.29
CA VAL A 272 19.79 -3.24 -8.76
C VAL A 272 20.81 -2.72 -7.75
N GLU A 273 22.06 -2.61 -8.14
CA GLU A 273 23.11 -2.01 -7.30
C GLU A 273 22.74 -0.55 -7.00
N PHE A 274 22.54 -0.24 -5.71
CA PHE A 274 22.46 1.08 -5.09
C PHE A 274 22.65 0.97 -3.56
N SER A 275 22.92 2.08 -2.88
CA SER A 275 23.00 2.20 -1.41
C SER A 275 21.72 2.79 -0.78
N GLU A 276 21.61 2.76 0.55
CA GLU A 276 20.52 3.38 1.32
C GLU A 276 20.34 4.88 1.03
N ASP A 277 21.39 5.58 0.55
CA ASP A 277 21.37 7.00 0.21
C ASP A 277 20.89 7.29 -1.23
N ALA A 278 20.41 6.27 -1.95
CA ALA A 278 20.03 6.40 -3.34
C ALA A 278 18.72 7.16 -3.51
N GLU A 279 18.74 8.20 -4.34
CA GLU A 279 17.60 9.05 -4.64
C GLU A 279 17.02 8.75 -6.04
N LEU A 280 15.72 8.97 -6.21
CA LEU A 280 14.96 8.68 -7.42
C LEU A 280 14.26 9.93 -7.95
N GLN A 281 14.31 10.13 -9.27
CA GLN A 281 13.35 11.00 -9.97
C GLN A 281 12.93 10.38 -11.31
N VAL A 282 11.72 10.68 -11.75
CA VAL A 282 11.24 10.30 -13.10
C VAL A 282 11.37 11.45 -14.07
N ALA A 283 12.06 11.20 -15.18
CA ALA A 283 12.20 12.15 -16.26
C ALA A 283 10.84 12.43 -16.90
N LYS A 284 10.35 13.68 -16.81
CA LYS A 284 8.95 14.03 -17.09
C LYS A 284 8.51 13.80 -18.55
N ARG A 285 9.46 13.78 -19.49
CA ARG A 285 9.17 13.60 -20.92
C ARG A 285 9.40 12.16 -21.38
N SER A 286 10.58 11.60 -21.08
CA SER A 286 10.94 10.24 -21.49
C SER A 286 10.33 9.15 -20.60
N GLY A 287 9.98 9.49 -19.36
CA GLY A 287 9.55 8.55 -18.33
C GLY A 287 10.70 7.75 -17.73
N LEU A 288 11.95 7.96 -18.15
CA LEU A 288 13.10 7.25 -17.59
C LEU A 288 13.17 7.44 -16.08
N VAL A 289 13.40 6.35 -15.36
CA VAL A 289 13.71 6.40 -13.94
C VAL A 289 15.19 6.73 -13.81
N VAL A 290 15.51 7.79 -13.08
CA VAL A 290 16.87 8.20 -12.79
C VAL A 290 17.13 7.87 -11.33
N LEU A 291 18.06 6.94 -11.10
CA LEU A 291 18.57 6.56 -9.80
C LEU A 291 19.93 7.21 -9.62
N VAL A 292 20.11 7.97 -8.54
CA VAL A 292 21.36 8.62 -8.20
C VAL A 292 21.85 8.08 -6.87
N ASP A 293 23.02 7.46 -6.87
CA ASP A 293 23.65 6.92 -5.67
C ASP A 293 24.82 7.80 -5.23
N LYS A 294 24.85 8.16 -3.95
CA LYS A 294 25.77 9.14 -3.36
C LYS A 294 26.97 8.53 -2.62
N GLY A 295 26.99 7.22 -2.40
CA GLY A 295 28.09 6.48 -1.77
C GLY A 295 28.77 7.20 -0.60
N GLU A 296 28.07 7.48 0.51
CA GLU A 296 28.63 8.25 1.64
C GLU A 296 29.85 7.57 2.30
N TRP A 297 30.01 6.25 2.18
CA TRP A 297 31.04 5.47 2.88
C TRP A 297 32.13 4.88 1.97
N SER A 298 32.88 5.76 1.30
CA SER A 298 34.27 5.58 0.81
C SER A 298 34.68 4.41 -0.11
N ASP A 299 33.84 3.42 -0.39
CA ASP A 299 34.13 2.35 -1.37
C ASP A 299 33.01 2.15 -2.42
N ASP A 300 31.82 2.73 -2.23
CA ASP A 300 30.71 2.60 -3.18
C ASP A 300 30.85 3.56 -4.37
N PRO A 301 30.48 3.13 -5.60
CA PRO A 301 30.59 3.98 -6.78
C PRO A 301 29.49 5.04 -6.80
N ASP A 302 29.89 6.31 -6.86
CA ASP A 302 29.01 7.41 -7.24
C ASP A 302 28.51 7.22 -8.68
N PHE A 303 27.20 7.04 -8.89
CA PHE A 303 26.68 6.91 -10.24
C PHE A 303 25.28 7.51 -10.42
N VAL A 304 24.98 7.82 -11.69
CA VAL A 304 23.62 8.10 -12.16
C VAL A 304 23.22 6.99 -13.11
N ARG A 305 22.19 6.22 -12.75
CA ARG A 305 21.69 5.08 -13.52
C ARG A 305 20.31 5.38 -14.06
N LEU A 306 20.11 5.05 -15.33
CA LEU A 306 18.85 5.20 -16.03
C LEU A 306 18.21 3.82 -16.16
N LEU A 307 16.96 3.69 -15.70
CA LEU A 307 16.18 2.47 -15.81
C LEU A 307 15.01 2.69 -16.79
N ASP A 308 14.67 1.64 -17.54
CA ASP A 308 13.56 1.68 -18.48
C ASP A 308 12.23 1.71 -17.70
N PRO A 309 11.31 2.65 -17.99
CA PRO A 309 10.03 2.76 -17.28
C PRO A 309 9.10 1.55 -17.44
N LYS A 310 9.34 0.68 -18.43
CA LYS A 310 8.47 -0.45 -18.76
C LYS A 310 8.74 -1.67 -17.91
N ASP A 311 9.99 -1.90 -17.53
CA ASP A 311 10.42 -3.11 -16.83
C ASP A 311 11.49 -2.88 -15.75
N GLY A 312 11.99 -1.65 -15.60
CA GLY A 312 13.04 -1.31 -14.63
C GLY A 312 14.43 -1.77 -15.05
N ALA A 313 14.61 -2.29 -16.26
CA ALA A 313 15.91 -2.77 -16.72
C ALA A 313 16.91 -1.60 -16.83
N PRO A 314 18.17 -1.78 -16.40
CA PRO A 314 19.21 -0.77 -16.60
C PRO A 314 19.40 -0.46 -18.09
N VAL A 315 19.18 0.79 -18.46
CA VAL A 315 19.41 1.31 -19.81
C VAL A 315 20.85 1.77 -19.95
N ARG A 316 21.35 2.50 -18.95
CA ARG A 316 22.67 3.14 -18.99
C ARG A 316 23.10 3.67 -17.62
N THR A 317 24.41 3.73 -17.39
CA THR A 317 25.03 4.54 -16.34
C THR A 317 25.72 5.75 -16.96
N LEU A 318 25.54 6.95 -16.38
CA LEU A 318 26.15 8.19 -16.88
C LEU A 318 27.52 8.42 -16.24
N ASP A 319 28.56 7.78 -16.78
CA ASP A 319 29.94 7.86 -16.25
C ASP A 319 30.52 9.29 -16.23
N GLY A 320 29.97 10.20 -17.04
CA GLY A 320 30.38 11.61 -17.10
C GLY A 320 29.83 12.47 -15.95
N VAL A 321 28.86 11.96 -15.20
CA VAL A 321 28.24 12.64 -14.07
C VAL A 321 28.80 12.03 -12.79
N ARG A 322 29.99 12.49 -12.40
CA ARG A 322 30.48 12.21 -11.04
C ARG A 322 29.51 12.86 -10.06
N VAL A 323 29.07 12.14 -9.03
CA VAL A 323 28.11 12.66 -8.03
C VAL A 323 28.67 12.72 -6.61
N LYS A 324 29.97 12.47 -6.41
CA LYS A 324 30.63 12.73 -5.12
C LYS A 324 30.24 14.08 -4.51
N ASP A 325 29.96 14.09 -3.21
CA ASP A 325 29.52 15.27 -2.45
C ASP A 325 28.22 15.89 -3.01
N LEU A 326 27.31 15.06 -3.53
CA LEU A 326 26.01 15.48 -4.03
C LEU A 326 25.23 16.19 -2.92
N ARG A 327 24.76 17.40 -3.21
CA ARG A 327 23.86 18.14 -2.32
C ARG A 327 22.40 18.06 -2.75
N GLY A 328 22.18 17.82 -4.03
CA GLY A 328 20.87 17.55 -4.59
C GLY A 328 20.91 17.52 -6.11
N PHE A 329 19.81 17.07 -6.71
CA PHE A 329 19.63 17.12 -8.15
C PHE A 329 18.16 17.34 -8.54
N ALA A 330 17.94 17.72 -9.79
CA ALA A 330 16.60 17.92 -10.32
C ALA A 330 16.51 17.59 -11.81
N LEU A 331 15.40 16.97 -12.22
CA LEU A 331 15.09 16.71 -13.63
C LEU A 331 14.20 17.78 -14.25
N ASP A 332 14.69 18.37 -15.34
CA ASP A 332 13.90 19.28 -16.18
C ASP A 332 13.07 18.49 -17.22
N TRP A 333 12.06 19.15 -17.79
CA TRP A 333 11.13 18.64 -18.79
C TRP A 333 11.75 18.28 -20.15
N ASP A 334 12.99 18.68 -20.41
CA ASP A 334 13.74 18.31 -21.61
C ASP A 334 14.63 17.08 -21.41
N ASP A 335 14.41 16.31 -20.34
CA ASP A 335 15.23 15.14 -19.98
C ASP A 335 16.70 15.53 -19.74
N THR A 336 16.92 16.67 -19.06
CA THR A 336 18.23 17.09 -18.58
C THR A 336 18.30 17.05 -17.07
N LEU A 337 19.47 16.65 -16.56
CA LEU A 337 19.78 16.52 -15.15
C LEU A 337 20.52 17.76 -14.67
N LEU A 338 19.98 18.44 -13.67
CA LEU A 338 20.64 19.51 -12.94
C LEU A 338 21.25 18.91 -11.66
N VAL A 339 22.56 19.07 -11.46
CA VAL A 339 23.30 18.53 -10.30
C VAL A 339 23.89 19.69 -9.51
N HIS A 340 23.66 19.72 -8.19
CA HIS A 340 24.32 20.65 -7.26
C HIS A 340 25.32 19.89 -6.40
N ARG A 341 26.59 20.29 -6.49
CA ARG A 341 27.68 19.74 -5.67
C ARG A 341 28.91 20.65 -5.70
N THR A 342 29.96 20.21 -5.01
CA THR A 342 31.29 20.80 -5.11
C THR A 342 32.03 20.24 -6.33
N TRP A 343 32.57 21.11 -7.18
CA TRP A 343 33.30 20.74 -8.40
C TRP A 343 34.81 20.98 -8.23
N GLU A 344 35.55 19.94 -7.90
CA GLU A 344 37.02 20.00 -7.72
C GLU A 344 37.75 20.54 -8.96
N GLU A 345 37.27 20.13 -10.15
CA GLU A 345 37.80 20.56 -11.46
C GLU A 345 37.63 22.06 -11.73
N ASP A 346 36.69 22.71 -11.03
CA ASP A 346 36.42 24.14 -11.11
C ASP A 346 36.97 24.89 -9.86
N GLY A 347 37.92 24.30 -9.14
CA GLY A 347 38.58 24.91 -7.98
C GLY A 347 37.76 24.86 -6.70
N ASP A 348 37.07 23.74 -6.47
CA ASP A 348 36.21 23.47 -5.31
C ASP A 348 34.99 24.43 -5.22
N GLU A 349 34.48 24.88 -6.37
CA GLU A 349 33.29 25.72 -6.42
C GLU A 349 32.02 24.88 -6.21
N ARG A 350 31.14 25.34 -5.32
CA ARG A 350 29.79 24.79 -5.16
C ARG A 350 28.86 25.43 -6.18
N ALA A 351 28.36 24.64 -7.12
CA ALA A 351 27.55 25.16 -8.21
C ALA A 351 26.68 24.10 -8.87
N PHE A 352 25.65 24.58 -9.56
CA PHE A 352 24.84 23.79 -10.46
C PHE A 352 25.61 23.47 -11.75
N ARG A 353 25.42 22.25 -12.25
CA ARG A 353 25.80 21.83 -13.61
C ARG A 353 24.66 21.06 -14.23
N ARG A 354 24.51 21.17 -15.55
CA ARG A 354 23.46 20.52 -16.31
C ARG A 354 24.05 19.47 -17.24
N PHE A 355 23.42 18.30 -17.32
CA PHE A 355 23.85 17.18 -18.13
C PHE A 355 22.69 16.64 -18.98
N SER A 356 23.03 16.14 -20.16
CA SER A 356 22.09 15.39 -21.01
C SER A 356 21.88 14.00 -20.44
N LEU A 357 20.63 13.56 -20.22
CA LEU A 357 20.38 12.15 -19.90
C LEU A 357 20.67 11.22 -21.09
N ASP A 358 20.59 11.73 -22.33
CA ASP A 358 20.84 10.93 -23.53
C ASP A 358 22.33 10.68 -23.78
N THR A 359 23.20 11.65 -23.49
CA THR A 359 24.64 11.54 -23.80
C THR A 359 25.55 11.52 -22.58
N GLY A 360 25.06 11.95 -21.41
CA GLY A 360 25.89 12.20 -20.22
C GLY A 360 26.78 13.45 -20.34
N GLU A 361 26.72 14.17 -21.47
CA GLU A 361 27.56 15.34 -21.71
C GLU A 361 27.07 16.56 -20.93
N ARG A 362 28.02 17.37 -20.45
CA ARG A 362 27.75 18.66 -19.80
C ARG A 362 27.16 19.64 -20.81
N LEU A 363 26.01 20.19 -20.48
CA LEU A 363 25.29 21.19 -21.26
C LEU A 363 25.50 22.60 -20.67
N PRO A 364 25.22 23.67 -21.44
CA PRO A 364 25.02 24.99 -20.86
C PRO A 364 23.96 24.93 -19.75
N LEU A 365 24.26 25.58 -18.62
CA LEU A 365 23.41 25.51 -17.43
C LEU A 365 21.97 25.94 -17.71
N TRP A 366 21.79 27.06 -18.43
CA TRP A 366 20.48 27.62 -18.77
C TRP A 366 20.28 27.71 -20.27
N SER A 367 19.12 27.27 -20.74
CA SER A 367 18.77 27.27 -22.17
C SER A 367 18.69 28.72 -22.68
N GLY A 368 19.51 29.07 -23.67
CA GLY A 368 19.54 30.42 -24.27
C GLY A 368 20.58 31.39 -23.69
N ALA A 369 21.37 30.99 -22.69
CA ALA A 369 22.51 31.80 -22.23
C ALA A 369 23.65 31.78 -23.27
N SER A 370 23.91 32.92 -23.94
CA SER A 370 24.98 33.04 -24.94
C SER A 370 26.40 33.00 -24.36
N LYS A 371 26.52 33.07 -23.04
CA LYS A 371 27.77 32.98 -22.27
C LYS A 371 27.48 32.20 -20.99
N ALA A 372 28.47 31.44 -20.52
CA ALA A 372 28.40 30.87 -19.18
C ALA A 372 28.10 32.01 -18.18
N PRO A 373 27.12 31.84 -17.28
CA PRO A 373 26.90 32.78 -16.20
C PRO A 373 28.21 32.96 -15.42
N ARG A 374 28.49 34.19 -14.98
CA ARG A 374 29.74 34.47 -14.27
C ARG A 374 29.72 33.73 -12.93
N GLU A 375 30.66 32.83 -12.76
CA GLU A 375 30.99 32.17 -11.50
C GLU A 375 31.24 33.22 -10.41
N GLY A 376 30.81 32.91 -9.20
CA GLY A 376 30.73 33.88 -8.11
C GLY A 376 30.10 33.31 -6.85
N ARG A 377 30.34 33.99 -5.73
CA ARG A 377 29.80 33.59 -4.41
C ARG A 377 28.28 33.43 -4.49
N ALA A 378 27.77 32.37 -3.85
CA ALA A 378 26.35 32.09 -3.72
C ALA A 378 25.57 33.37 -3.36
N PRO A 379 24.46 33.65 -4.08
CA PRO A 379 23.69 34.86 -3.84
C PRO A 379 23.05 34.82 -2.44
N SER A 380 22.61 35.98 -1.95
CA SER A 380 21.79 36.04 -0.75
C SER A 380 20.33 36.24 -1.14
N TRP A 381 19.40 35.69 -0.35
CA TRP A 381 17.99 36.06 -0.42
C TRP A 381 17.83 37.60 -0.40
N GLY A 382 16.92 38.11 -1.23
CA GLY A 382 16.66 39.52 -1.50
C GLY A 382 17.59 40.16 -2.54
N LYS A 383 18.55 39.41 -3.08
CA LYS A 383 19.52 39.86 -4.11
C LYS A 383 19.67 38.85 -5.24
N LEU A 384 18.64 38.04 -5.48
CA LEU A 384 18.64 37.06 -6.55
C LEU A 384 18.64 37.77 -7.90
N GLY A 385 19.40 37.22 -8.86
CA GLY A 385 19.43 37.68 -10.24
C GLY A 385 19.07 36.55 -11.19
N ASP A 386 19.03 36.86 -12.49
CA ASP A 386 18.88 35.86 -13.54
C ASP A 386 20.07 34.87 -13.58
N PHE A 387 19.80 33.68 -14.10
CA PHE A 387 20.75 32.59 -14.36
C PHE A 387 21.48 32.11 -13.11
N PRO A 388 20.76 31.57 -12.10
CA PRO A 388 21.39 31.15 -10.85
C PRO A 388 22.41 30.05 -11.11
N VAL A 389 23.61 30.21 -10.56
CA VAL A 389 24.71 29.23 -10.67
C VAL A 389 24.85 28.37 -9.43
N SER A 390 24.22 28.78 -8.34
CA SER A 390 24.15 28.08 -7.05
C SER A 390 22.91 28.56 -6.30
N PRO A 391 22.35 27.74 -5.39
CA PRO A 391 21.27 28.19 -4.53
C PRO A 391 21.78 29.25 -3.53
N PRO A 392 20.91 30.14 -3.04
CA PRO A 392 21.28 31.11 -2.01
C PRO A 392 21.43 30.45 -0.63
N GLY A 393 22.54 30.76 0.06
CA GLY A 393 22.79 30.22 1.41
C GLY A 393 23.21 28.75 1.39
N SER A 394 22.77 27.98 2.39
CA SER A 394 22.93 26.52 2.49
C SER A 394 21.72 25.74 1.94
N SER A 395 20.79 26.41 1.26
CA SER A 395 19.55 25.80 0.76
C SER A 395 19.84 24.71 -0.28
N ASP A 396 19.49 23.47 0.07
CA ASP A 396 19.53 22.31 -0.81
C ASP A 396 18.13 21.95 -1.38
N LEU A 397 17.09 22.69 -0.99
CA LEU A 397 15.72 22.56 -1.52
C LEU A 397 15.52 23.30 -2.85
N PHE A 398 15.75 22.58 -3.95
CA PHE A 398 15.46 23.05 -5.30
C PHE A 398 14.90 21.95 -6.21
N GLY A 399 14.20 22.35 -7.27
CA GLY A 399 13.54 21.38 -8.13
C GLY A 399 12.74 22.01 -9.26
N PHE A 400 12.41 21.21 -10.28
CA PHE A 400 11.48 21.62 -11.32
C PHE A 400 10.08 21.12 -11.00
N GLY A 401 9.09 22.01 -11.00
CA GLY A 401 7.70 21.63 -10.83
C GLY A 401 7.09 20.92 -12.04
N TRP A 402 5.92 20.32 -11.84
CA TRP A 402 5.06 19.81 -12.92
C TRP A 402 4.43 20.93 -13.77
N ASP A 403 4.58 22.19 -13.35
CA ASP A 403 4.25 23.39 -14.12
C ASP A 403 5.40 23.85 -15.05
N GLY A 404 6.57 23.21 -14.96
CA GLY A 404 7.75 23.52 -15.77
C GLY A 404 8.58 24.71 -15.27
N VAL A 405 8.33 25.18 -14.05
CA VAL A 405 9.11 26.25 -13.40
C VAL A 405 10.21 25.64 -12.52
N PHE A 406 11.37 26.29 -12.45
CA PHE A 406 12.43 25.95 -11.50
C PHE A 406 12.23 26.72 -10.19
N TYR A 407 12.26 26.00 -9.07
CA TYR A 407 11.99 26.52 -7.74
C TYR A 407 13.25 26.43 -6.87
N LEU A 408 13.48 27.47 -6.08
CA LEU A 408 14.38 27.46 -4.92
C LEU A 408 13.54 27.81 -3.68
N VAL A 409 13.61 26.99 -2.64
CA VAL A 409 12.88 27.18 -1.38
C VAL A 409 13.90 27.34 -0.26
N ALA A 410 13.76 28.36 0.58
CA ALA A 410 14.59 28.45 1.78
C ALA A 410 14.18 27.34 2.77
N GLU A 411 15.15 26.61 3.30
CA GLU A 411 14.94 25.55 4.31
C GLU A 411 14.17 26.08 5.51
N ASP A 412 14.49 27.28 5.99
CA ASP A 412 13.76 27.94 7.09
C ASP A 412 12.31 28.36 6.76
N GLY A 413 11.81 28.05 5.56
CA GLY A 413 10.45 28.32 5.12
C GLY A 413 10.13 29.81 4.92
N THR A 414 11.14 30.70 4.84
CA THR A 414 10.90 32.16 4.80
C THR A 414 10.85 32.77 3.40
N ARG A 415 11.37 32.06 2.39
CA ARG A 415 11.50 32.56 1.01
C ARG A 415 11.27 31.48 -0.03
N LEU A 416 10.78 31.94 -1.17
CA LEU A 416 10.63 31.15 -2.38
C LEU A 416 11.06 31.98 -3.60
N ALA A 417 11.83 31.39 -4.50
CA ALA A 417 12.14 31.96 -5.80
C ALA A 417 11.70 31.04 -6.94
N ARG A 418 11.27 31.67 -8.04
CA ARG A 418 10.81 31.01 -9.27
C ARG A 418 11.63 31.49 -10.45
N TYR A 419 12.09 30.54 -11.25
CA TYR A 419 12.86 30.80 -12.46
C TYR A 419 12.22 30.11 -13.67
N GLY A 420 12.26 30.80 -14.80
CA GLY A 420 11.98 30.16 -16.08
C GLY A 420 13.04 29.10 -16.40
N ARG A 421 12.72 28.19 -17.32
CA ARG A 421 13.66 27.17 -17.82
C ARG A 421 14.86 27.75 -18.60
N ASP A 422 14.75 29.03 -18.98
CA ASP A 422 15.84 29.83 -19.54
C ASP A 422 16.73 30.45 -18.44
N GLY A 423 16.45 30.19 -17.17
CA GLY A 423 17.17 30.71 -16.02
C GLY A 423 16.77 32.12 -15.59
N ARG A 424 15.81 32.77 -16.25
CA ARG A 424 15.38 34.12 -15.85
C ARG A 424 14.56 34.10 -14.58
N LEU A 425 14.86 35.00 -13.65
CA LEU A 425 14.12 35.16 -12.41
C LEU A 425 12.71 35.68 -12.74
N MET A 426 11.70 34.90 -12.37
CA MET A 426 10.30 35.28 -12.52
C MET A 426 9.84 36.07 -11.30
N ALA A 427 10.12 35.57 -10.10
CA ALA A 427 9.77 36.21 -8.84
C ALA A 427 10.60 35.66 -7.69
N GLU A 428 10.89 36.52 -6.71
CA GLU A 428 11.28 36.15 -5.36
C GLU A 428 10.21 36.67 -4.41
N GLN A 429 9.74 35.85 -3.48
CA GLN A 429 8.68 36.21 -2.55
C GLN A 429 8.99 35.77 -1.12
N ALA A 430 8.40 36.49 -0.15
CA ALA A 430 8.30 35.99 1.22
C ALA A 430 7.37 34.77 1.26
N LEU A 431 7.75 33.82 2.10
CA LEU A 431 6.96 32.65 2.44
C LEU A 431 6.72 32.66 3.95
N VAL A 432 5.50 32.28 4.34
CA VAL A 432 5.10 32.09 5.73
C VAL A 432 4.57 30.67 5.84
N VAL A 433 5.23 29.85 6.63
CA VAL A 433 4.83 28.48 6.97
C VAL A 433 4.43 28.46 8.44
N PRO A 434 3.13 28.59 8.77
CA PRO A 434 2.69 28.73 10.15
C PRO A 434 3.07 27.52 11.00
N GLY A 435 3.78 27.77 12.10
CA GLY A 435 4.13 26.74 13.06
C GLY A 435 5.30 25.83 12.68
N LEU A 436 5.98 26.10 11.55
CA LEU A 436 7.21 25.40 11.18
C LEU A 436 8.25 25.49 12.31
N HIS A 437 8.92 24.37 12.56
CA HIS A 437 9.99 24.22 13.52
C HIS A 437 11.28 23.86 12.78
N ASP A 438 12.33 24.62 13.04
CA ASP A 438 13.64 24.53 12.36
C ASP A 438 13.54 24.70 10.83
N ASP A 439 13.54 23.60 10.07
CA ASP A 439 13.67 23.60 8.62
C ASP A 439 12.58 22.75 7.93
N LEU A 440 12.37 23.01 6.65
CA LEU A 440 11.60 22.18 5.72
C LEU A 440 12.45 20.98 5.29
N GLU A 441 11.82 19.81 5.23
CA GLU A 441 12.46 18.56 4.78
C GLU A 441 12.35 18.40 3.26
N ALA A 442 11.19 18.72 2.69
CA ALA A 442 10.94 18.50 1.27
C ALA A 442 9.87 19.45 0.71
N PHE A 443 9.84 19.58 -0.61
CA PHE A 443 8.76 20.25 -1.30
C PHE A 443 8.45 19.60 -2.65
N ALA A 444 7.20 19.74 -3.10
CA ALA A 444 6.78 19.27 -4.41
C ALA A 444 5.79 20.24 -5.05
N VAL A 445 5.81 20.35 -6.38
CA VAL A 445 5.00 21.34 -7.12
C VAL A 445 4.16 20.66 -8.20
N THR A 446 2.85 20.80 -8.09
CA THR A 446 1.86 20.25 -9.04
C THR A 446 1.78 21.03 -10.35
N ARG A 447 0.98 20.55 -11.31
CA ARG A 447 0.87 21.16 -12.65
C ARG A 447 0.22 22.54 -12.64
N ASP A 448 -0.64 22.82 -11.67
CA ASP A 448 -1.27 24.13 -11.53
C ASP A 448 -0.41 25.15 -10.76
N GLY A 449 0.79 24.74 -10.32
CA GLY A 449 1.72 25.56 -9.55
C GLY A 449 1.46 25.56 -8.04
N THR A 450 0.55 24.71 -7.54
CA THR A 450 0.38 24.49 -6.11
C THR A 450 1.61 23.80 -5.54
N ILE A 451 2.14 24.33 -4.44
CA ILE A 451 3.34 23.81 -3.77
C ILE A 451 2.92 23.13 -2.47
N TYR A 452 3.42 21.92 -2.24
CA TYR A 452 3.35 21.24 -0.97
C TYR A 452 4.72 21.32 -0.29
N LEU A 453 4.72 21.56 1.02
CA LEU A 453 5.91 21.75 1.85
C LEU A 453 5.81 20.77 3.02
N LEU A 454 6.86 19.99 3.27
CA LEU A 454 6.96 19.06 4.40
C LEU A 454 7.97 19.61 5.42
N GLY A 455 7.64 19.48 6.70
CA GLY A 455 8.52 19.87 7.81
C GLY A 455 7.91 19.55 9.17
N GLU A 456 8.68 19.76 10.23
CA GLU A 456 8.20 19.58 11.60
C GLU A 456 7.39 20.79 12.06
N HIS A 457 6.27 20.55 12.76
CA HIS A 457 5.54 21.59 13.46
C HIS A 457 6.05 21.71 14.90
N ALA A 458 6.20 22.96 15.34
CA ALA A 458 6.71 23.29 16.66
C ALA A 458 5.84 22.71 17.79
N PRO A 459 6.47 22.31 18.91
CA PRO A 459 5.75 21.86 20.09
C PRO A 459 4.68 22.85 20.54
N SER A 460 3.50 22.33 20.85
CA SER A 460 2.38 23.14 21.35
C SER A 460 1.52 22.34 22.33
N ASP A 461 0.64 23.01 23.07
CA ASP A 461 -0.32 22.34 23.96
C ASP A 461 -1.22 21.35 23.20
N ALA A 462 -1.59 21.68 21.96
CA ALA A 462 -2.39 20.81 21.10
C ALA A 462 -1.63 19.54 20.68
N LEU A 463 -0.30 19.63 20.59
CA LEU A 463 0.62 18.51 20.32
C LEU A 463 1.24 17.91 21.58
N LYS A 464 0.73 18.27 22.78
CA LYS A 464 1.26 17.81 24.09
C LYS A 464 2.77 18.06 24.28
N GLY A 465 3.30 19.11 23.66
CA GLY A 465 4.72 19.45 23.74
C GLY A 465 5.64 18.59 22.87
N GLU A 466 5.10 17.79 21.96
CA GLU A 466 5.87 17.01 20.98
C GLU A 466 5.93 17.71 19.62
N ARG A 467 6.95 17.40 18.84
CA ARG A 467 7.05 17.78 17.42
C ARG A 467 6.31 16.77 16.56
N TRP A 468 5.75 17.23 15.45
CA TRP A 468 5.00 16.39 14.53
C TRP A 468 5.21 16.86 13.10
N ALA A 469 5.51 15.93 12.19
CA ALA A 469 5.48 16.21 10.77
C ALA A 469 4.12 16.79 10.34
N HIS A 470 4.17 17.77 9.44
CA HIS A 470 3.01 18.38 8.81
C HIS A 470 3.32 18.66 7.34
N VAL A 471 2.25 18.67 6.53
CA VAL A 471 2.31 19.17 5.16
C VAL A 471 1.53 20.47 5.08
N TRP A 472 2.16 21.51 4.55
CA TRP A 472 1.49 22.76 4.19
C TRP A 472 1.28 22.83 2.67
N LYS A 473 0.16 23.44 2.28
CA LYS A 473 -0.23 23.68 0.90
C LYS A 473 -0.22 25.17 0.62
N LEU A 474 0.62 25.59 -0.32
CA LEU A 474 0.73 26.96 -0.80
C LEU A 474 0.07 27.08 -2.18
N ALA A 475 -1.01 27.85 -2.25
CA ALA A 475 -1.68 28.14 -3.51
C ALA A 475 -0.76 28.95 -4.45
N PRO A 476 -0.92 28.83 -5.79
CA PRO A 476 -0.10 29.57 -6.75
C PRO A 476 -0.11 31.08 -6.48
N GLY A 477 1.06 31.65 -6.21
CA GLY A 477 1.23 33.09 -5.94
C GLY A 477 0.81 33.58 -4.56
N ALA A 478 0.34 32.69 -3.66
CA ALA A 478 0.15 33.02 -2.26
C ALA A 478 1.50 33.15 -1.54
N SER A 479 1.53 33.90 -0.43
CA SER A 479 2.72 34.07 0.42
C SER A 479 2.65 33.31 1.74
N GLU A 480 1.48 32.80 2.10
CA GLU A 480 1.24 32.05 3.34
C GLU A 480 0.67 30.68 2.99
N ALA A 481 1.32 29.63 3.50
CA ALA A 481 0.92 28.25 3.28
C ALA A 481 -0.14 27.82 4.30
N ALA A 482 -1.19 27.13 3.84
CA ALA A 482 -2.23 26.60 4.71
C ALA A 482 -1.88 25.19 5.15
N LEU A 483 -2.15 24.85 6.41
CA LEU A 483 -1.96 23.50 6.90
C LEU A 483 -2.86 22.51 6.14
N PHE A 484 -2.29 21.42 5.64
CA PHE A 484 -2.96 20.48 4.75
C PHE A 484 -3.04 19.06 5.33
N LEU A 485 -1.92 18.49 5.79
CA LEU A 485 -1.88 17.19 6.46
C LEU A 485 -1.16 17.31 7.82
N GLY A 486 -1.53 16.44 8.76
CA GLY A 486 -0.95 16.37 10.08
C GLY A 486 -1.96 16.56 11.22
N PRO A 487 -1.57 16.31 12.48
CA PRO A 487 -2.48 16.31 13.62
C PRO A 487 -3.26 17.61 13.85
N LEU A 488 -2.76 18.75 13.37
CA LEU A 488 -3.43 20.05 13.48
C LEU A 488 -4.19 20.45 12.22
N ALA A 489 -4.10 19.67 11.14
CA ALA A 489 -4.78 19.95 9.89
C ALA A 489 -6.30 19.75 10.03
N PRO A 490 -7.13 20.51 9.29
CA PRO A 490 -8.57 20.29 9.29
C PRO A 490 -8.93 18.88 8.79
N GLY A 491 -9.65 18.10 9.60
CA GLY A 491 -10.09 16.73 9.27
C GLY A 491 -9.40 15.66 10.09
N GLU A 492 -9.40 14.41 9.59
CA GLU A 492 -8.66 13.28 10.19
C GLU A 492 -7.45 12.78 9.35
N PRO A 493 -6.65 13.61 8.65
CA PRO A 493 -5.45 13.12 8.00
C PRO A 493 -4.32 12.94 9.02
N LEU A 494 -4.37 11.84 9.77
CA LEU A 494 -3.26 11.42 10.62
C LEU A 494 -2.11 10.92 9.72
N ILE A 495 -1.00 11.66 9.77
CA ILE A 495 0.32 11.23 9.27
C ILE A 495 1.19 10.90 10.48
N ASP A 496 2.34 10.28 10.24
CA ASP A 496 3.24 9.90 11.33
C ASP A 496 3.97 11.10 11.95
N GLN A 497 4.70 10.85 13.03
CA GLN A 497 5.53 11.87 13.68
C GLN A 497 6.74 12.26 12.82
N TYR A 498 7.30 11.30 12.07
CA TYR A 498 8.57 11.38 11.34
C TYR A 498 8.40 11.14 9.83
N GLU A 499 7.60 11.97 9.17
CA GLU A 499 7.54 11.97 7.69
C GLU A 499 8.67 12.85 7.15
N ASP A 500 9.47 12.33 6.24
CA ASP A 500 10.69 12.96 5.71
C ASP A 500 10.72 13.03 4.17
N ALA A 501 9.92 12.21 3.49
CA ALA A 501 9.83 12.20 2.03
C ALA A 501 8.45 12.66 1.53
N LEU A 502 8.44 13.52 0.50
CA LEU A 502 7.24 14.12 -0.08
C LEU A 502 7.33 14.18 -1.61
N GLU A 503 6.30 13.67 -2.27
CA GLU A 503 6.07 13.90 -3.70
C GLU A 503 4.64 14.33 -4.00
N ALA A 504 4.45 15.09 -5.08
CA ALA A 504 3.13 15.58 -5.49
C ALA A 504 2.86 15.36 -6.97
N HIS A 505 1.77 14.66 -7.26
CA HIS A 505 1.36 14.37 -8.63
C HIS A 505 0.71 15.59 -9.29
N PRO A 506 0.79 15.74 -10.63
CA PRO A 506 0.17 16.82 -11.38
C PRO A 506 -1.29 17.17 -11.05
N ASP A 507 -2.08 16.21 -10.59
CA ASP A 507 -3.50 16.39 -10.23
C ASP A 507 -3.74 16.83 -8.77
N GLY A 508 -2.68 16.97 -7.98
CA GLY A 508 -2.74 17.39 -6.59
C GLY A 508 -2.77 16.27 -5.56
N ARG A 509 -2.69 14.99 -5.97
CA ARG A 509 -2.41 13.88 -5.03
C ARG A 509 -1.04 14.07 -4.40
N VAL A 510 -0.93 13.69 -3.12
CA VAL A 510 0.29 13.82 -2.31
C VAL A 510 0.71 12.44 -1.81
N TYR A 511 2.01 12.16 -1.90
CA TYR A 511 2.64 10.90 -1.52
C TYR A 511 3.63 11.22 -0.40
N LEU A 512 3.54 10.48 0.71
CA LEU A 512 4.38 10.65 1.89
C LEU A 512 5.07 9.34 2.25
N GLY A 513 6.33 9.47 2.69
CA GLY A 513 7.10 8.42 3.34
C GLY A 513 7.58 8.83 4.73
N ARG A 514 7.63 7.84 5.63
CA ARG A 514 8.06 7.99 7.02
C ARG A 514 9.35 7.24 7.25
N GLU A 515 10.48 7.93 7.43
CA GLU A 515 11.81 7.30 7.60
C GLU A 515 12.01 6.22 6.53
N LEU A 516 11.34 6.40 5.38
CA LEU A 516 11.31 5.41 4.32
C LEU A 516 10.88 3.98 4.77
N GLU A 517 10.06 3.85 5.84
CA GLU A 517 9.49 2.56 6.30
C GLU A 517 8.05 2.32 5.84
N GLY A 518 7.39 3.34 5.31
CA GLY A 518 5.97 3.30 4.97
C GLY A 518 5.59 4.29 3.88
N LEU A 519 4.47 4.02 3.19
CA LEU A 519 3.98 4.88 2.12
C LEU A 519 2.51 5.20 2.32
N ARG A 520 2.16 6.47 2.19
CA ARG A 520 0.78 6.97 2.24
C ARG A 520 0.49 7.81 1.00
N VAL A 521 -0.72 7.66 0.46
CA VAL A 521 -1.19 8.44 -0.69
C VAL A 521 -2.47 9.16 -0.30
N PHE A 522 -2.49 10.46 -0.53
CA PHE A 522 -3.59 11.36 -0.20
C PHE A 522 -4.17 11.99 -1.47
N GLY A 523 -5.48 12.18 -1.46
CA GLY A 523 -6.18 12.96 -2.47
C GLY A 523 -5.88 14.45 -2.35
N PRO A 524 -6.22 15.26 -3.37
CA PRO A 524 -6.05 16.72 -3.34
C PRO A 524 -6.83 17.43 -2.21
N ASP A 525 -7.81 16.73 -1.64
CA ASP A 525 -8.66 17.11 -0.50
C ASP A 525 -8.13 16.61 0.85
N GLY A 526 -7.01 15.88 0.87
CA GLY A 526 -6.41 15.29 2.06
C GLY A 526 -6.99 13.93 2.47
N ALA A 527 -7.91 13.35 1.68
CA ALA A 527 -8.44 12.03 1.98
C ALA A 527 -7.37 10.95 1.74
N VAL A 528 -7.23 9.99 2.66
CA VAL A 528 -6.34 8.84 2.48
C VAL A 528 -6.88 7.96 1.34
N LEU A 529 -6.12 7.84 0.26
CA LEU A 529 -6.41 6.97 -0.88
C LEU A 529 -5.80 5.59 -0.72
N TRP A 530 -4.58 5.51 -0.17
CA TRP A 530 -3.89 4.25 0.02
C TRP A 530 -2.81 4.34 1.12
N LYS A 531 -2.50 3.19 1.71
CA LYS A 531 -1.38 2.99 2.65
C LYS A 531 -0.70 1.66 2.33
N SER A 532 0.63 1.61 2.40
CA SER A 532 1.38 0.36 2.27
C SER A 532 1.02 -0.64 3.38
N THR A 533 1.36 -1.90 3.17
CA THR A 533 1.11 -2.95 4.17
C THR A 533 1.92 -2.70 5.44
N ALA A 534 3.19 -2.30 5.30
CA ALA A 534 4.06 -1.90 6.41
C ALA A 534 3.44 -0.77 7.25
N THR A 535 2.95 0.30 6.61
CA THR A 535 2.27 1.40 7.30
C THR A 535 1.05 0.92 8.09
N LYS A 536 0.22 0.04 7.52
CA LYS A 536 -0.95 -0.51 8.22
C LYS A 536 -0.55 -1.34 9.45
N GLN A 537 0.51 -2.13 9.34
CA GLN A 537 1.03 -2.95 10.45
C GLN A 537 1.62 -2.07 11.57
N HIS A 538 2.38 -1.03 11.20
CA HIS A 538 2.92 -0.06 12.15
C HIS A 538 1.79 0.64 12.91
N GLU A 539 0.81 1.20 12.21
CA GLU A 539 -0.33 1.89 12.84
C GLU A 539 -1.10 0.97 13.79
N GLN A 540 -1.31 -0.30 13.43
CA GLN A 540 -1.95 -1.29 14.30
C GLN A 540 -1.13 -1.56 15.56
N SER A 541 0.19 -1.72 15.42
CA SER A 541 1.10 -1.98 16.54
C SER A 541 1.15 -0.78 17.49
N TRP A 542 1.28 0.42 16.93
CA TRP A 542 1.23 1.68 17.66
C TRP A 542 -0.11 1.87 18.39
N LEU A 543 -1.25 1.62 17.73
CA LEU A 543 -2.58 1.67 18.34
C LEU A 543 -2.69 0.69 19.52
N LEU A 544 -2.18 -0.53 19.38
CA LEU A 544 -2.17 -1.53 20.45
C LEU A 544 -1.32 -1.08 21.64
N GLU A 545 -0.15 -0.50 21.40
CA GLU A 545 0.70 0.06 22.44
C GLU A 545 0.08 1.27 23.13
N HIS A 546 -0.53 2.17 22.36
CA HIS A 546 -1.17 3.38 22.88
C HIS A 546 -2.41 3.02 23.71
N VAL A 547 -3.23 2.08 23.24
CA VAL A 547 -4.37 1.52 24.01
C VAL A 547 -3.87 0.77 25.25
N ALA A 548 -2.76 0.04 25.17
CA ALA A 548 -2.17 -0.62 26.33
C ALA A 548 -1.65 0.39 27.37
N LYS A 549 -1.03 1.49 26.94
CA LYS A 549 -0.60 2.61 27.80
C LYS A 549 -1.80 3.27 28.49
N LEU A 550 -2.89 3.52 27.75
CA LEU A 550 -4.13 4.06 28.30
C LEU A 550 -4.80 3.10 29.31
N ARG A 551 -4.82 1.79 29.04
CA ARG A 551 -5.35 0.77 29.96
C ARG A 551 -4.48 0.62 31.22
N ARG A 552 -3.15 0.69 31.11
CA ARG A 552 -2.24 0.71 32.27
C ARG A 552 -2.43 1.97 33.12
N GLY A 553 -2.62 3.14 32.50
CA GLY A 553 -2.94 4.38 33.21
C GLY A 553 -4.25 4.29 33.98
N LYS A 554 -5.28 3.66 33.40
CA LYS A 554 -6.57 3.44 34.05
C LYS A 554 -6.49 2.45 35.21
N LYS A 555 -5.75 1.35 35.04
CA LYS A 555 -5.51 0.35 36.10
C LYS A 555 -4.70 0.92 37.27
N LEU A 556 -3.70 1.76 37.00
CA LEU A 556 -2.94 2.48 38.04
C LEU A 556 -3.76 3.53 38.80
N ALA A 557 -4.81 4.07 38.17
CA ALA A 557 -5.76 4.98 38.83
C ALA A 557 -6.76 4.19 39.69
N GLU A 558 -7.26 3.05 39.19
CA GLU A 558 -8.17 2.14 39.92
C GLU A 558 -7.46 1.42 41.08
N ASP A 559 -6.16 1.12 40.98
CA ASP A 559 -5.34 0.55 42.07
C ASP A 559 -4.90 1.63 43.10
N ARG A 560 -5.15 2.91 42.83
CA ARG A 560 -4.87 4.05 43.73
C ARG A 560 -6.10 4.58 44.47
N GLU A 561 -7.31 4.18 44.06
CA GLU A 561 -8.56 4.35 44.80
C GLU A 561 -8.81 3.17 45.74
#